data_AF-A0A947GVF3-F1
#
_entry.id   AF-A0A947GVF3-F1
#
_cell.length_a   1.000
_cell.length_b   1.000
_cell.length_c   1.000
_cell.angle_alpha   90.00
_cell.angle_beta   90.00
_cell.angle_gamma   90.00
#
_symmetry.space_group_name_H-M   'P 1'
#
loop_
_entity.id
_entity.type
_entity.pdbx_description
1 polymer ?
#
loop_
_entity_poly.entity_id
_entity_poly.type
_entity_poly.pdbx_seq_one_letter_code
_entity_poly.pdbx_strand_id
1 'polypeptide(L)'
;MNFLERIPTRWLLTGAALACLALWAAPSVAQTSGDPVVGKRLFEDTGNESGMQQLGSCTNCHTAQDRRNRIATGSNLQTPIFTAVTFERAMTRFGTAISGNLGGSMGQFNQLSSEQIGNIAAYLADTPKTSVAELAFTASAIN
;
A
#
# COMPACT_ATOMS: atom_id res chain seq x y z
N MET A 1 -60.62 -39.85 15.26
CA MET A 1 -59.50 -40.61 14.66
C MET A 1 -58.61 -39.59 13.96
N ASN A 2 -57.39 -39.43 14.48
CA ASN A 2 -56.50 -38.31 14.23
C ASN A 2 -55.63 -38.55 12.98
N PHE A 3 -55.69 -37.64 12.01
CA PHE A 3 -54.73 -37.52 10.92
C PHE A 3 -53.61 -36.57 11.36
N LEU A 4 -52.63 -37.10 12.08
CA LEU A 4 -51.33 -36.44 12.25
C LEU A 4 -50.29 -37.34 11.61
N GLU A 5 -50.06 -37.05 10.33
CA GLU A 5 -49.02 -37.62 9.51
C GLU A 5 -47.65 -37.38 10.15
N ARG A 6 -46.87 -38.47 10.21
CA ARG A 6 -45.48 -38.49 10.64
C ARG A 6 -44.63 -37.64 9.69
N ILE A 7 -44.24 -36.46 10.12
CA ILE A 7 -43.12 -35.74 9.50
C ILE A 7 -41.83 -36.45 9.94
N PRO A 8 -41.00 -36.99 9.03
CA PRO A 8 -39.74 -37.62 9.39
C PRO A 8 -38.75 -36.56 9.88
N THR A 9 -38.51 -36.55 11.19
CA THR A 9 -37.61 -35.66 11.95
C THR A 9 -36.12 -35.73 11.55
N ARG A 10 -35.75 -36.47 10.51
CA ARG A 10 -34.34 -36.66 10.09
C ARG A 10 -33.86 -35.60 9.09
N TRP A 11 -34.75 -34.79 8.53
CA TRP A 11 -34.42 -33.80 7.49
C TRP A 11 -34.21 -32.37 8.02
N LEU A 12 -34.44 -32.11 9.31
CA LEU A 12 -34.33 -30.77 9.90
C LEU A 12 -32.95 -30.46 10.49
N LEU A 13 -32.06 -31.46 10.64
CA LEU A 13 -30.76 -31.28 11.28
C LEU A 13 -29.59 -31.03 10.32
N THR A 14 -29.78 -31.23 9.02
CA THR A 14 -28.73 -30.99 8.00
C THR A 14 -28.79 -29.60 7.37
N GLY A 15 -29.88 -28.84 7.55
CA GLY A 15 -30.03 -27.50 6.97
C GLY A 15 -29.44 -26.36 7.81
N ALA A 16 -29.35 -26.52 9.14
CA ALA A 16 -28.95 -25.43 10.03
C ALA A 16 -27.43 -25.21 10.13
N ALA A 17 -26.62 -26.22 9.80
CA ALA A 17 -25.16 -26.13 9.93
C ALA A 17 -24.49 -25.33 8.80
N LEU A 18 -25.12 -25.21 7.62
CA LEU A 18 -24.54 -24.53 6.46
C LEU A 18 -24.83 -23.02 6.43
N ALA A 19 -25.80 -22.53 7.20
CA ALA A 19 -26.13 -21.09 7.25
C ALA A 19 -25.21 -20.26 8.16
N CYS A 20 -24.59 -20.88 9.19
CA CYS A 20 -23.72 -20.16 10.13
C CYS A 20 -22.29 -19.93 9.61
N LEU A 21 -21.86 -20.63 8.55
CA LEU A 21 -20.52 -20.46 7.95
C LEU A 21 -20.47 -19.35 6.89
N ALA A 22 -21.61 -18.83 6.45
CA ALA A 22 -21.66 -17.77 5.42
C ALA A 22 -21.60 -16.33 6.00
N LEU A 23 -21.74 -16.15 7.32
CA LEU A 23 -21.71 -14.82 7.95
C LEU A 23 -20.31 -14.30 8.32
N TRP A 24 -19.26 -15.08 8.09
CA TRP A 24 -17.87 -14.69 8.38
C TRP A 24 -16.98 -14.57 7.14
N ALA A 25 -17.55 -14.72 5.94
CA ALA A 25 -16.90 -14.30 4.71
C ALA A 25 -17.25 -12.84 4.41
N ALA A 26 -16.94 -11.93 5.34
CA ALA A 26 -16.66 -10.58 4.89
C ALA A 26 -15.47 -10.72 3.94
N PRO A 27 -15.54 -10.27 2.68
CA PRO A 27 -14.32 -10.07 1.92
C PRO A 27 -13.56 -9.03 2.73
N SER A 28 -12.59 -9.49 3.51
CA SER A 28 -11.44 -8.68 3.85
C SER A 28 -10.92 -8.26 2.49
N VAL A 29 -11.32 -7.07 2.06
CA VAL A 29 -10.57 -6.32 1.08
C VAL A 29 -9.18 -6.28 1.69
N ALA A 30 -8.32 -7.16 1.23
CA ALA A 30 -6.90 -6.97 1.30
C ALA A 30 -6.72 -5.65 0.56
N GLN A 31 -6.81 -4.54 1.31
CA GLN A 31 -6.50 -3.22 0.81
C GLN A 31 -5.08 -3.39 0.30
N THR A 32 -4.97 -3.38 -1.02
CA THR A 32 -3.73 -3.34 -1.76
C THR A 32 -2.76 -2.43 -1.02
N SER A 33 -1.51 -2.89 -0.90
CA SER A 33 -0.41 -2.22 -0.22
C SER A 33 -0.16 -0.81 -0.79
N GLY A 34 -0.99 0.16 -0.41
CA GLY A 34 -1.07 1.51 -0.96
C GLY A 34 -1.15 1.59 -2.50
N ASP A 35 -1.27 2.82 -3.00
CA ASP A 35 -1.09 3.16 -4.40
C ASP A 35 0.19 4.03 -4.53
N PRO A 36 1.27 3.52 -5.16
CA PRO A 36 2.52 4.26 -5.29
C PRO A 36 2.41 5.46 -6.25
N VAL A 37 1.45 5.48 -7.18
CA VAL A 37 1.21 6.60 -8.08
C VAL A 37 0.56 7.75 -7.32
N VAL A 38 -0.44 7.44 -6.48
CA VAL A 38 -1.04 8.41 -5.56
C VAL A 38 0.01 8.87 -4.54
N GLY A 39 0.79 7.94 -3.99
CA GLY A 39 1.88 8.22 -3.06
C GLY A 39 2.92 9.17 -3.61
N LYS A 40 3.26 9.06 -4.90
CA LYS A 40 4.17 9.99 -5.57
C LYS A 40 3.62 11.41 -5.57
N ARG A 41 2.34 11.58 -5.92
CA ARG A 41 1.72 12.92 -5.91
C ARG A 41 1.68 13.49 -4.51
N LEU A 42 1.26 12.70 -3.52
CA LEU A 42 1.31 13.08 -2.10
C LEU A 42 2.73 13.44 -1.62
N PHE A 43 3.76 12.78 -2.14
CA PHE A 43 5.15 13.08 -1.78
C PHE A 43 5.64 14.40 -2.41
N GLU A 44 5.23 14.69 -3.64
CA GLU A 44 5.66 15.88 -4.38
C GLU A 44 4.84 17.13 -4.04
N ASP A 45 3.57 16.98 -3.69
CA ASP A 45 2.62 18.05 -3.39
C ASP A 45 1.64 17.66 -2.27
N THR A 46 2.17 17.47 -1.06
CA THR A 46 1.38 16.94 0.06
C THR A 46 0.18 17.83 0.40
N GLY A 47 0.36 19.15 0.43
CA GLY A 47 -0.68 20.07 0.85
C GLY A 47 -1.92 20.02 -0.04
N ASN A 48 -1.73 20.00 -1.37
CA ASN A 48 -2.84 19.96 -2.31
C ASN A 48 -3.47 18.56 -2.40
N GLU A 49 -2.66 17.50 -2.51
CA GLU A 49 -3.17 16.13 -2.71
C GLU A 49 -3.84 15.57 -1.45
N SER A 50 -3.47 16.07 -0.26
CA SER A 50 -4.11 15.65 0.99
C SER A 50 -5.31 16.51 1.40
N GLY A 51 -5.50 17.67 0.76
CA GLY A 51 -6.47 18.70 1.18
C GLY A 51 -6.04 19.52 2.41
N MET A 52 -4.80 19.35 2.89
CA MET A 52 -4.26 20.05 4.06
C MET A 52 -3.22 21.09 3.63
N GLN A 53 -3.68 22.23 3.10
CA GLN A 53 -2.81 23.24 2.49
C GLN A 53 -1.72 23.83 3.41
N GLN A 54 -1.83 23.65 4.72
CA GLN A 54 -0.80 24.06 5.69
C GLN A 54 0.44 23.15 5.69
N LEU A 55 0.37 21.98 5.06
CA LEU A 55 1.48 21.04 4.98
C LEU A 55 2.47 21.45 3.88
N GLY A 56 3.77 21.42 4.20
CA GLY A 56 4.81 21.45 3.18
C GLY A 56 4.90 20.12 2.41
N SER A 57 5.58 20.11 1.26
CA SER A 57 5.83 18.88 0.51
C SER A 57 7.04 18.11 1.04
N CYS A 58 7.03 16.79 0.90
CA CYS A 58 8.19 15.94 1.26
C CYS A 58 9.45 16.34 0.47
N THR A 59 9.26 16.78 -0.77
CA THR A 59 10.31 17.27 -1.69
C THR A 59 11.07 18.50 -1.20
N ASN A 60 10.55 19.23 -0.21
CA ASN A 60 11.25 20.36 0.40
C ASN A 60 12.53 19.93 1.12
N CYS A 61 12.56 18.69 1.64
CA CYS A 61 13.70 18.16 2.40
C CYS A 61 14.22 16.82 1.87
N HIS A 62 13.38 16.06 1.17
CA HIS A 62 13.68 14.69 0.74
C HIS A 62 13.60 14.53 -0.76
N THR A 63 14.57 13.85 -1.33
CA THR A 63 14.47 13.31 -2.68
C THR A 63 14.24 11.80 -2.57
N ALA A 64 13.22 11.30 -3.25
CA ALA A 64 13.04 9.86 -3.44
C ALA A 64 13.61 9.50 -4.82
N GLN A 65 14.81 8.92 -4.85
CA GLN A 65 15.47 8.53 -6.10
C GLN A 65 15.90 7.06 -6.11
N ASP A 66 15.70 6.45 -7.29
CA ASP A 66 16.51 5.39 -7.91
C ASP A 66 16.88 4.14 -7.09
N ARG A 67 16.04 3.71 -6.15
CA ARG A 67 16.33 2.49 -5.37
C ARG A 67 16.17 1.23 -6.21
N ARG A 68 15.09 1.13 -6.99
CA ARG A 68 14.83 -0.09 -7.79
C ARG A 68 15.90 -0.37 -8.84
N ASN A 69 16.41 0.65 -9.54
CA ASN A 69 17.44 0.42 -10.55
C ASN A 69 18.80 0.07 -9.91
N ARG A 70 19.11 0.62 -8.73
CA ARG A 70 20.36 0.32 -8.02
C ARG A 70 20.37 -1.04 -7.28
N ILE A 71 19.20 -1.64 -7.05
CA ILE A 71 19.09 -3.05 -6.65
C ILE A 71 19.46 -3.96 -7.83
N ALA A 72 19.02 -3.61 -9.05
CA ALA A 72 19.21 -4.41 -10.26
C ALA A 72 20.64 -4.34 -10.84
N THR A 73 21.35 -3.21 -10.69
CA THR A 73 22.75 -3.05 -11.18
C THR A 73 23.80 -3.75 -10.31
N GLY A 74 23.41 -4.40 -9.20
CA GLY A 74 24.31 -5.13 -8.31
C GLY A 74 24.64 -6.56 -8.76
N SER A 75 24.37 -6.96 -10.00
CA SER A 75 24.53 -8.37 -10.45
C SER A 75 25.99 -8.82 -10.62
N ASN A 76 26.96 -7.91 -10.51
CA ASN A 76 28.41 -8.19 -10.51
C ASN A 76 29.14 -7.73 -9.23
N LEU A 77 28.40 -7.23 -8.24
CA LEU A 77 28.89 -6.97 -6.90
C LEU A 77 28.22 -7.98 -5.98
N GLN A 78 28.99 -8.79 -5.24
CA GLN A 78 28.47 -9.80 -4.30
C GLN A 78 27.50 -9.25 -3.23
N THR A 79 27.28 -7.93 -3.18
CA THR A 79 26.36 -7.23 -2.30
C THR A 79 25.66 -6.08 -3.05
N PRO A 80 24.32 -6.04 -3.15
CA PRO A 80 23.63 -4.90 -3.75
C PRO A 80 23.86 -3.64 -2.90
N ILE A 81 24.25 -2.52 -3.53
CA ILE A 81 24.56 -1.24 -2.87
C ILE A 81 23.33 -0.69 -2.12
N PHE A 82 22.13 -1.08 -2.55
CA PHE A 82 20.87 -0.77 -1.88
C PHE A 82 20.06 -2.05 -1.70
N THR A 83 19.53 -2.28 -0.50
CA THR A 83 18.59 -3.39 -0.23
C THR A 83 17.19 -3.06 -0.75
N ALA A 84 16.32 -4.04 -1.03
CA ALA A 84 14.90 -3.72 -1.23
C ALA A 84 14.31 -3.09 0.05
N VAL A 85 13.47 -2.06 -0.09
CA VAL A 85 12.62 -1.58 1.02
C VAL A 85 11.25 -2.16 0.79
N THR A 86 10.82 -3.03 1.71
CA THR A 86 9.45 -3.54 1.68
C THR A 86 8.49 -2.45 2.12
N PHE A 87 7.22 -2.61 1.75
CA PHE A 87 6.14 -1.73 2.17
C PHE A 87 6.07 -1.58 3.69
N GLU A 88 6.19 -2.69 4.44
CA GLU A 88 6.12 -2.71 5.91
C GLU A 88 7.27 -1.90 6.52
N ARG A 89 8.46 -2.00 5.93
CA ARG A 89 9.63 -1.24 6.37
C ARG A 89 9.46 0.25 6.05
N ALA A 90 8.87 0.59 4.92
CA ALA A 90 8.54 1.98 4.58
C ALA A 90 7.50 2.56 5.54
N MET A 91 6.40 1.83 5.78
CA MET A 91 5.36 2.20 6.75
C MET A 91 5.92 2.42 8.14
N THR A 92 6.73 1.49 8.64
CA THR A 92 7.33 1.59 9.99
C THR A 92 8.21 2.83 10.11
N ARG A 93 9.08 3.06 9.12
CA ARG A 93 10.01 4.20 9.12
C ARG A 93 9.29 5.53 8.98
N PHE A 94 8.35 5.63 8.04
CA PHE A 94 7.59 6.84 7.81
C PHE A 94 6.69 7.16 9.01
N GLY A 95 5.95 6.16 9.51
CA GLY A 95 5.11 6.30 10.72
C GLY A 95 5.91 6.75 11.94
N THR A 96 7.11 6.21 12.16
CA THR A 96 7.99 6.63 13.26
C THR A 96 8.49 8.06 13.08
N ALA A 97 8.76 8.49 11.85
CA ALA A 97 9.23 9.84 11.57
C ALA A 97 8.13 10.90 11.82
N ILE A 98 6.90 10.60 11.41
CA ILE A 98 5.78 11.54 11.53
C ILE A 98 5.12 11.51 12.91
N SER A 99 5.32 10.46 13.72
CA SER A 99 4.77 10.42 15.10
C SER A 99 5.35 11.48 16.04
N GLY A 100 6.34 12.26 15.59
CA GLY A 100 6.96 13.34 16.35
C GLY A 100 8.05 12.88 17.33
N ASN A 101 8.21 11.57 17.53
CA ASN A 101 9.20 10.99 18.44
C ASN A 101 10.65 11.31 18.07
N LEU A 102 10.91 11.68 16.81
CA LEU A 102 12.24 12.05 16.34
C LEU A 102 12.52 13.57 16.37
N GLY A 103 11.58 14.38 16.88
CA GLY A 103 11.79 15.83 17.11
C GLY A 103 12.21 16.58 15.84
N GLY A 104 11.30 16.76 14.89
CA GLY A 104 11.59 17.51 13.66
C GLY A 104 10.35 17.87 12.85
N SER A 105 10.55 18.63 11.77
CA SER A 105 9.50 19.12 10.87
C SER A 105 8.66 18.01 10.22
N MET A 106 9.07 16.75 10.31
CA MET A 106 8.27 15.58 9.90
C MET A 106 6.98 15.41 10.71
N GLY A 107 6.96 15.86 11.97
CA GLY A 107 5.80 15.67 12.86
C GLY A 107 4.51 16.30 12.35
N GLN A 108 4.61 17.33 11.50
CA GLN A 108 3.45 17.97 10.89
C GLN A 108 2.60 16.99 10.06
N PHE A 109 3.19 15.91 9.54
CA PHE A 109 2.50 14.95 8.68
C PHE A 109 1.69 13.89 9.43
N ASN A 110 1.70 13.89 10.78
CA ASN A 110 0.89 12.95 11.59
C ASN A 110 -0.63 13.13 11.40
N GLN A 111 -1.05 14.25 10.82
CA GLN A 111 -2.45 14.53 10.50
C GLN A 111 -2.93 13.86 9.20
N LEU A 112 -2.03 13.29 8.37
CA LEU A 112 -2.40 12.53 7.18
C LEU A 112 -3.22 11.30 7.56
N SER A 113 -4.17 10.91 6.70
CA SER A 113 -4.94 9.69 6.91
C SER A 113 -4.06 8.45 6.80
N SER A 114 -4.49 7.34 7.41
CA SER A 114 -3.80 6.05 7.29
C SER A 114 -3.65 5.59 5.84
N GLU A 115 -4.62 5.91 4.98
CA GLU A 115 -4.57 5.65 3.54
C GLU A 115 -3.50 6.49 2.84
N GLN A 116 -3.43 7.80 3.12
CA GLN A 116 -2.40 8.69 2.57
C GLN A 116 -1.00 8.27 3.00
N ILE A 117 -0.84 7.89 4.27
CA ILE A 117 0.40 7.33 4.82
C ILE A 117 0.76 6.03 4.09
N GLY A 118 -0.21 5.14 3.87
CA GLY A 118 -0.04 3.91 3.10
C GLY A 118 0.41 4.18 1.66
N ASN A 119 -0.22 5.12 0.97
CA ASN A 119 0.14 5.48 -0.40
C ASN A 119 1.58 6.03 -0.49
N ILE A 120 1.96 6.94 0.43
CA ILE A 120 3.34 7.44 0.50
C ILE A 120 4.33 6.30 0.79
N ALA A 121 4.00 5.39 1.71
CA ALA A 121 4.87 4.25 2.00
C ALA A 121 5.00 3.29 0.81
N ALA A 122 3.92 3.07 0.05
CA ALA A 122 3.96 2.31 -1.20
C ALA A 122 4.89 2.98 -2.22
N TYR A 123 4.80 4.30 -2.38
CA TYR A 123 5.74 5.04 -3.24
C TYR A 123 7.20 4.90 -2.77
N LEU A 124 7.47 5.04 -1.46
CA LEU A 124 8.82 4.88 -0.92
C LEU A 124 9.40 3.46 -1.10
N ALA A 125 8.54 2.43 -1.00
CA ALA A 125 8.92 1.05 -1.27
C ALA A 125 9.13 0.79 -2.78
N ASP A 126 8.37 1.48 -3.64
CA ASP A 126 8.31 1.25 -5.07
C ASP A 126 9.21 2.21 -5.89
N THR A 127 9.79 3.25 -5.32
CA THR A 127 10.43 4.37 -6.08
C THR A 127 11.51 4.00 -7.11
N PRO A 128 11.30 4.35 -8.40
CA PRO A 128 12.34 4.72 -9.37
C PRO A 128 12.24 6.21 -9.76
N LYS A 129 13.37 6.89 -10.02
CA LYS A 129 13.39 8.13 -10.82
C LYS A 129 14.50 7.99 -11.85
N THR A 130 14.15 8.05 -13.13
CA THR A 130 15.04 7.79 -14.26
C THR A 130 15.55 9.08 -14.90
N SER A 131 16.72 8.99 -15.54
CA SER A 131 17.08 9.88 -16.65
C SER A 131 17.04 9.08 -17.97
N VAL A 132 17.12 9.78 -19.10
CA VAL A 132 16.59 9.42 -20.45
C VAL A 132 16.92 8.02 -21.02
N ALA A 133 17.89 7.24 -20.50
CA ALA A 133 18.14 5.87 -20.96
C ALA A 133 17.00 4.87 -20.64
N GLU A 134 16.12 5.19 -19.69
CA GLU A 134 15.06 4.29 -19.21
C GLU A 134 13.63 4.70 -19.65
N LEU A 135 13.48 5.72 -20.50
CA LEU A 135 12.19 6.11 -21.12
C LEU A 135 12.07 5.79 -22.62
N ALA A 136 13.04 5.09 -23.21
CA ALA A 136 12.93 4.68 -24.61
C ALA A 136 11.88 3.56 -24.77
N PHE A 137 10.62 3.97 -24.86
CA PHE A 137 9.49 3.13 -25.23
C PHE A 137 9.68 2.59 -26.66
N THR A 138 9.85 1.27 -26.79
CA THR A 138 9.70 0.57 -28.07
C THR A 138 8.44 -0.30 -28.03
N ALA A 139 7.26 0.29 -28.13
CA ALA A 139 6.14 -0.44 -28.72
C ALA A 139 6.18 -0.23 -30.23
N SER A 140 6.93 -1.08 -30.93
CA SER A 140 6.69 -1.31 -32.34
C SER A 140 5.56 -2.33 -32.44
N ALA A 141 4.33 -1.86 -32.65
CA ALA A 141 3.30 -2.71 -33.25
C ALA A 141 3.73 -3.00 -34.69
N ILE A 142 4.02 -4.26 -35.00
CA ILE A 142 4.24 -4.71 -36.37
C ILE A 142 2.84 -5.00 -36.94
N ASN A 143 2.44 -4.23 -37.96
CA ASN A 143 1.29 -4.53 -38.82
C ASN A 143 1.61 -5.73 -39.73
#